data_AF-A0A2C5YKR9-F1
#
_entry.id   AF-A0A2C5YKR9-F1
#
_cell.length_a   1.000
_cell.length_b   1.000
_cell.length_c   1.000
_cell.angle_alpha   90.00
_cell.angle_beta   90.00
_cell.angle_gamma   90.00
#
_symmetry.space_group_name_H-M   'P 1'
#
loop_
_entity.id
_entity.type
_entity.pdbx_description
1 polymer ?
#
loop_
_entity_poly.entity_id
_entity_poly.type
_entity_poly.pdbx_seq_one_letter_code
_entity_poly.pdbx_strand_id
1 'polypeptide(L)'
;MSVDIEPQELSFRRPFTVEVAQTLTIKNATSTPLAFKVKTTAPKQYCVRPNAGRIEPGQDFDVTVLLQAMKADPALDAKCRDKFLVQSAPITSDKEFASIGNVLDSTDKSHIQERKIRVNWLPAGVGHEHDAAAAAAAAAQPAVATPSKQSLVNGRSNDTPATARSFSSPRANNESTPATGAPPSYSQDNVKDEEDSRSERPKSAVSQAATAVSETAQVTYDELKVKLAQAEAQIASLRDSGLRQRNVKAAPGADRKPNGPTTQAVKQADGVPVQIVAILCLLSFLLAYFFF
;
A
#
# COMPACT_ATOMS: atom_id res chain seq x y z
N MET A 1 -21.61 20.25 1.77
CA MET A 1 -20.45 19.41 2.12
C MET A 1 -20.14 18.48 0.96
N SER A 2 -19.58 18.99 -0.14
CA SER A 2 -19.35 18.18 -1.35
C SER A 2 -17.87 18.09 -1.68
N VAL A 3 -17.45 16.91 -2.13
CA VAL A 3 -16.21 16.76 -2.90
C VAL A 3 -16.36 17.44 -4.26
N ASP A 4 -15.31 18.13 -4.65
CA ASP A 4 -15.13 18.64 -6.00
C ASP A 4 -14.19 17.70 -6.75
N ILE A 5 -14.46 17.49 -8.04
CA ILE A 5 -13.80 16.47 -8.85
C ILE A 5 -13.41 17.08 -10.18
N GLU A 6 -12.15 16.88 -10.54
CA GLU A 6 -11.53 17.47 -11.72
C GLU A 6 -10.70 16.38 -12.45
N PRO A 7 -10.91 16.15 -13.75
CA PRO A 7 -11.95 16.72 -14.61
C PRO A 7 -13.35 16.11 -14.37
N GLN A 8 -14.40 16.84 -14.80
CA GLN A 8 -15.79 16.37 -14.68
C GLN A 8 -16.12 15.19 -15.63
N GLU A 9 -15.39 15.06 -16.73
CA GLU A 9 -15.45 13.93 -17.66
C GLU A 9 -14.03 13.47 -18.01
N LEU A 10 -13.76 12.16 -17.96
CA LEU A 10 -12.46 11.57 -18.26
C LEU A 10 -12.36 11.25 -19.75
N SER A 11 -11.31 11.73 -20.42
CA SER A 11 -11.16 11.59 -21.87
C SER A 11 -9.93 10.78 -22.24
N PHE A 12 -10.13 9.57 -22.78
CA PHE A 12 -9.05 8.72 -23.25
C PHE A 12 -8.84 8.89 -24.75
N ARG A 13 -7.59 9.11 -25.18
CA ARG A 13 -7.22 9.24 -26.59
C ARG A 13 -6.80 7.89 -27.16
N ARG A 14 -7.19 7.61 -28.41
CA ARG A 14 -6.66 6.47 -29.19
C ARG A 14 -5.15 6.62 -29.44
N PRO A 15 -4.41 5.52 -29.65
CA PRO A 15 -4.89 4.14 -29.85
C PRO A 15 -5.22 3.40 -28.54
N PHE A 16 -6.35 2.69 -28.50
CA PHE A 16 -6.72 1.84 -27.34
C PHE A 16 -6.08 0.44 -27.37
N THR A 17 -5.14 0.20 -28.28
CA THR A 17 -4.30 -1.01 -28.31
C THR A 17 -3.12 -0.96 -27.33
N VAL A 18 -2.90 0.19 -26.69
CA VAL A 18 -1.95 0.39 -25.58
C VAL A 18 -2.69 0.79 -24.31
N GLU A 19 -2.05 0.67 -23.15
CA GLU A 19 -2.60 1.18 -21.90
C GLU A 19 -2.53 2.72 -21.89
N VAL A 20 -3.66 3.37 -21.56
CA VAL A 20 -3.76 4.84 -21.52
C VAL A 20 -4.18 5.27 -20.13
N ALA A 21 -3.36 6.09 -19.48
CA ALA A 21 -3.65 6.66 -18.17
C ALA A 21 -4.32 8.04 -18.28
N GLN A 22 -5.21 8.33 -17.33
CA GLN A 22 -5.76 9.66 -17.05
C GLN A 22 -5.82 9.86 -15.54
N THR A 23 -5.55 11.08 -15.07
CA THR A 23 -5.63 11.44 -13.65
C THR A 23 -6.99 12.04 -13.34
N LEU A 24 -7.52 11.70 -12.16
CA LEU A 24 -8.76 12.23 -11.60
C LEU A 24 -8.44 12.77 -10.20
N THR A 25 -8.45 14.09 -10.03
CA THR A 25 -8.20 14.75 -8.76
C THR A 25 -9.52 14.91 -8.00
N ILE A 26 -9.56 14.43 -6.75
CA ILE A 26 -10.70 14.55 -5.83
C ILE A 26 -10.30 15.53 -4.73
N LYS A 27 -10.98 16.69 -4.66
CA LYS A 27 -10.66 17.80 -3.75
C LYS A 27 -11.65 17.83 -2.58
N ASN A 28 -11.14 17.85 -1.35
CA ASN A 28 -11.96 17.97 -0.14
C ASN A 28 -12.14 19.45 0.25
N ALA A 29 -13.18 20.09 -0.28
CA ALA A 29 -13.57 21.45 0.08
C ALA A 29 -14.26 21.56 1.47
N THR A 30 -14.28 20.50 2.28
CA THR A 30 -14.94 20.46 3.60
C THR A 30 -13.92 20.52 4.75
N SER A 31 -14.39 20.96 5.92
CA SER A 31 -13.59 21.02 7.16
C SER A 31 -13.44 19.69 7.88
N THR A 32 -14.00 18.60 7.35
CA THR A 32 -13.94 17.26 7.95
C THR A 32 -13.20 16.28 7.02
N PRO A 33 -12.45 15.31 7.57
CA PRO A 33 -11.82 14.27 6.76
C PRO A 33 -12.89 13.45 6.03
N LEU A 34 -12.65 13.12 4.76
CA LEU A 34 -13.58 12.36 3.93
C LEU A 34 -12.97 11.01 3.54
N ALA A 35 -13.79 9.97 3.60
CA ALA A 35 -13.51 8.66 3.02
C ALA A 35 -14.07 8.63 1.59
N PHE A 36 -13.31 8.15 0.60
CA PHE A 36 -13.80 8.00 -0.78
C PHE A 36 -13.61 6.57 -1.32
N LYS A 37 -14.44 6.21 -2.30
CA LYS A 37 -14.40 4.94 -3.03
C LYS A 37 -14.86 5.14 -4.47
N VAL A 38 -14.02 4.74 -5.43
CA VAL A 38 -14.30 4.82 -6.87
C VAL A 38 -14.87 3.48 -7.35
N LYS A 39 -16.04 3.53 -7.98
CA LYS A 39 -16.70 2.40 -8.65
C LYS A 39 -16.74 2.68 -10.16
N THR A 40 -16.77 1.63 -10.99
CA THR A 40 -16.84 1.73 -12.45
C THR A 40 -17.86 0.75 -13.02
N THR A 41 -18.48 1.11 -14.15
CA THR A 41 -19.34 0.20 -14.92
C THR A 41 -18.57 -0.90 -15.66
N ALA A 42 -17.27 -0.72 -15.88
CA ALA A 42 -16.44 -1.61 -16.69
C ALA A 42 -15.12 -2.03 -15.99
N PRO A 43 -15.19 -2.74 -14.84
CA PRO A 43 -14.01 -3.08 -14.03
C PRO A 43 -13.00 -4.03 -14.72
N LYS A 44 -13.34 -4.61 -15.87
CA LYS A 44 -12.42 -5.39 -16.71
C LYS A 44 -11.60 -4.53 -17.69
N GLN A 45 -12.06 -3.31 -17.98
CA GLN A 45 -11.42 -2.40 -18.94
C GLN A 45 -10.65 -1.28 -18.25
N TYR A 46 -11.01 -0.90 -17.03
CA TYR A 46 -10.34 0.18 -16.31
C TYR A 46 -9.74 -0.31 -15.00
N CYS A 47 -8.44 -0.10 -14.80
CA CYS A 47 -7.78 -0.21 -13.51
C CYS A 47 -7.81 1.17 -12.84
N VAL A 48 -8.19 1.24 -11.57
CA VAL A 48 -8.23 2.50 -10.80
C VAL A 48 -7.27 2.36 -9.62
N ARG A 49 -6.30 3.28 -9.51
CA ARG A 49 -5.23 3.24 -8.50
C ARG A 49 -5.02 4.62 -7.87
N PRO A 50 -5.21 4.77 -6.55
CA PRO A 50 -5.94 3.86 -5.66
C PRO A 50 -7.46 3.93 -5.90
N ASN A 51 -8.19 2.86 -5.57
CA ASN A 51 -9.64 2.79 -5.74
C ASN A 51 -10.45 3.31 -4.54
N ALA A 52 -9.80 3.54 -3.40
CA ALA A 52 -10.40 4.08 -2.18
C ALA A 52 -9.30 4.72 -1.31
N GLY A 53 -9.68 5.69 -0.48
CA GLY A 53 -8.73 6.38 0.40
C GLY A 53 -9.40 7.34 1.37
N ARG A 54 -8.57 8.04 2.15
CA ARG A 54 -8.94 9.13 3.06
C ARG A 54 -8.33 10.43 2.51
N ILE A 55 -9.10 11.51 2.56
CA ILE A 55 -8.68 12.85 2.16
C ILE A 55 -8.89 13.77 3.36
N GLU A 56 -7.84 14.44 3.81
CA GLU A 56 -7.92 15.38 4.93
C GLU A 56 -8.64 16.69 4.51
N PRO A 57 -9.11 17.51 5.46
CA PRO A 57 -9.71 18.81 5.18
C PRO A 57 -8.81 19.71 4.30
N GLY A 58 -9.36 20.27 3.23
CA GLY A 58 -8.64 21.18 2.33
C GLY A 58 -7.56 20.53 1.46
N GLN A 59 -7.38 19.20 1.54
CA GLN A 59 -6.43 18.46 0.70
C GLN A 59 -7.11 17.93 -0.57
N ASP A 60 -6.29 17.64 -1.56
CA ASP A 60 -6.65 16.95 -2.79
C ASP A 60 -6.02 15.56 -2.88
N PHE A 61 -6.60 14.71 -3.72
CA PHE A 61 -6.20 13.32 -3.87
C PHE A 61 -6.27 12.90 -5.34
N ASP A 62 -5.12 12.55 -5.92
CA ASP A 62 -5.02 12.08 -7.30
C ASP A 62 -5.28 10.57 -7.41
N VAL A 63 -6.23 10.23 -8.28
CA VAL A 63 -6.57 8.86 -8.65
C VAL A 63 -6.19 8.62 -10.10
N THR A 64 -5.26 7.70 -10.35
CA THR A 64 -4.92 7.28 -11.71
C THR A 64 -5.93 6.26 -12.22
N VAL A 65 -6.53 6.54 -13.37
CA VAL A 65 -7.42 5.63 -14.10
C VAL A 65 -6.71 5.17 -15.37
N LEU A 66 -6.45 3.87 -15.47
CA LEU A 66 -5.75 3.24 -16.59
C LEU A 66 -6.73 2.41 -17.42
N LEU A 67 -6.96 2.82 -18.66
CA LEU A 67 -7.68 2.04 -19.67
C LEU A 67 -6.76 0.92 -20.17
N GLN A 68 -7.16 -0.32 -19.92
CA GLN A 68 -6.43 -1.53 -20.32
C GLN A 68 -6.42 -1.69 -21.85
N ALA A 69 -5.30 -2.14 -22.39
CA ALA A 69 -5.13 -2.40 -23.82
C ALA A 69 -6.19 -3.36 -24.37
N MET A 70 -6.92 -2.92 -25.39
CA MET A 70 -7.94 -3.70 -26.09
C MET A 70 -7.32 -4.53 -27.22
N LYS A 71 -7.86 -5.73 -27.47
CA LYS A 71 -7.37 -6.62 -28.54
C LYS A 71 -7.54 -6.06 -29.96
N ALA A 72 -8.53 -5.19 -30.14
CA ALA A 72 -8.80 -4.44 -31.36
C ALA A 72 -9.37 -3.09 -30.94
N ASP A 73 -9.01 -2.03 -31.67
CA ASP A 73 -9.57 -0.69 -31.44
C ASP A 73 -11.06 -0.69 -31.86
N PRO A 74 -12.02 -0.31 -30.99
CA PRO A 74 -13.43 -0.20 -31.37
C PRO A 74 -13.64 0.72 -32.59
N ALA A 75 -14.72 0.55 -33.34
CA ALA A 75 -15.02 1.40 -34.50
C ALA A 75 -14.94 2.90 -34.17
N LEU A 76 -14.54 3.75 -35.12
CA LEU A 76 -14.30 5.18 -34.86
C LEU A 76 -15.56 5.93 -34.34
N ASP A 77 -16.76 5.49 -34.70
CA ASP A 77 -18.05 6.00 -34.22
C ASP A 77 -18.56 5.32 -32.92
N ALA A 78 -17.81 4.36 -32.37
CA ALA A 78 -18.16 3.71 -31.11
C ALA A 78 -17.97 4.68 -29.94
N LYS A 79 -19.06 5.30 -29.50
CA LYS A 79 -19.08 6.15 -28.30
C LYS A 79 -18.93 5.31 -27.05
N CYS A 80 -17.96 5.67 -26.20
CA CYS A 80 -17.85 5.13 -24.86
C CYS A 80 -19.17 5.35 -24.09
N ARG A 81 -19.60 4.34 -23.33
CA ARG A 81 -20.78 4.45 -22.45
C ARG A 81 -20.41 4.37 -20.97
N ASP A 82 -19.13 4.12 -20.67
CA ASP A 82 -18.64 3.83 -19.34
C ASP A 82 -18.73 5.04 -18.41
N LYS A 83 -18.85 4.74 -17.12
CA LYS A 83 -19.04 5.75 -16.07
C LYS A 83 -18.28 5.34 -14.84
N PHE A 84 -17.62 6.31 -14.23
CA PHE A 84 -17.12 6.19 -12.87
C PHE A 84 -18.11 6.83 -11.90
N LEU A 85 -18.17 6.28 -10.70
CA LEU A 85 -18.95 6.78 -9.59
C LEU A 85 -18.01 6.91 -8.40
N VAL A 86 -17.70 8.15 -8.02
CA VAL A 86 -16.99 8.44 -6.78
C VAL A 86 -18.05 8.58 -5.69
N GLN A 87 -18.03 7.65 -4.74
CA GLN A 87 -18.78 7.77 -3.49
C GLN A 87 -17.84 8.35 -2.44
N SER A 88 -18.35 9.29 -1.64
CA SER A 88 -17.62 9.88 -0.51
C SER A 88 -18.52 10.03 0.70
N ALA A 89 -17.95 9.88 1.89
CA ALA A 89 -18.64 10.02 3.17
C ALA A 89 -17.75 10.76 4.17
N PRO A 90 -18.31 11.60 5.06
CA PRO A 90 -17.54 12.20 6.15
C PRO A 90 -17.08 11.14 7.15
N ILE A 91 -15.82 11.22 7.56
CA ILE A 91 -15.28 10.42 8.65
C ILE A 91 -15.58 11.15 9.95
N THR A 92 -16.49 10.60 10.74
CA THR A 92 -16.78 11.06 12.10
C THR A 92 -15.73 10.52 13.08
N SER A 93 -15.53 11.21 14.21
CA SER A 93 -14.46 10.88 15.18
C SER A 93 -14.56 9.45 15.74
N ASP A 94 -15.78 8.91 15.91
CA ASP A 94 -16.02 7.51 16.31
C ASP A 94 -15.52 6.48 15.28
N LYS A 95 -15.32 6.90 14.02
CA LYS A 95 -14.87 6.06 12.90
C LYS A 95 -13.49 6.43 12.38
N GLU A 96 -12.72 7.28 13.08
CA GLU A 96 -11.43 7.79 12.57
C GLU A 96 -10.38 6.71 12.33
N PHE A 97 -10.43 5.62 13.12
CA PHE A 97 -9.59 4.43 13.00
C PHE A 97 -10.24 3.27 12.23
N ALA A 98 -11.49 3.45 11.75
CA ALA A 98 -12.18 2.43 10.97
C ALA A 98 -11.62 2.36 9.53
N SER A 99 -11.72 1.18 8.90
CA SER A 99 -11.32 1.05 7.50
C SER A 99 -12.26 1.84 6.59
N ILE A 100 -11.71 2.42 5.50
CA ILE A 100 -12.46 3.23 4.52
C ILE A 100 -13.71 2.50 4.00
N GLY A 101 -13.62 1.18 3.77
CA GLY A 101 -14.77 0.35 3.42
C GLY A 101 -15.86 0.40 4.48
N ASN A 102 -15.50 0.13 5.75
CA ASN A 102 -16.45 0.15 6.86
C ASN A 102 -17.05 1.55 7.10
N VAL A 103 -16.29 2.64 6.91
CA VAL A 103 -16.84 4.01 6.99
C VAL A 103 -17.96 4.20 5.97
N LEU A 104 -17.71 3.90 4.68
CA LEU A 104 -18.75 4.06 3.65
C LEU A 104 -19.92 3.09 3.84
N ASP A 105 -19.66 1.84 4.21
CA ASP A 105 -20.69 0.80 4.30
C ASP A 105 -21.57 0.95 5.57
N SER A 106 -21.06 1.62 6.63
CA SER A 106 -21.80 1.94 7.87
C SER A 106 -22.34 3.38 7.96
N THR A 107 -22.21 4.16 6.89
CA THR A 107 -22.73 5.54 6.84
C THR A 107 -24.05 5.57 6.07
N ASP A 108 -25.02 6.33 6.55
CA ASP A 108 -26.32 6.44 5.90
C ASP A 108 -26.21 6.97 4.47
N LYS A 109 -27.04 6.45 3.58
CA LYS A 109 -27.09 6.85 2.16
C LYS A 109 -27.48 8.33 1.95
N SER A 110 -28.01 9.00 2.97
CA SER A 110 -28.25 10.45 3.00
C SER A 110 -26.96 11.27 3.17
N HIS A 111 -25.96 10.71 3.85
CA HIS A 111 -24.65 11.34 4.11
C HIS A 111 -23.59 10.93 3.09
N ILE A 112 -23.79 9.81 2.38
CA ILE A 112 -22.96 9.42 1.22
C ILE A 112 -23.26 10.37 0.07
N GLN A 113 -22.22 11.05 -0.42
CA GLN A 113 -22.27 11.86 -1.63
C GLN A 113 -21.75 11.08 -2.82
N GLU A 114 -22.48 11.14 -3.94
CA GLU A 114 -22.11 10.47 -5.19
C GLU A 114 -21.84 11.48 -6.31
N ARG A 115 -20.69 11.34 -6.97
CA ARG A 115 -20.34 12.09 -8.18
C ARG A 115 -20.12 11.11 -9.33
N LYS A 116 -20.88 11.29 -10.41
CA LYS A 116 -20.82 10.47 -11.63
C LYS A 116 -20.00 11.17 -12.69
N ILE A 117 -18.91 10.53 -13.10
CA ILE A 117 -17.98 11.00 -14.14
C ILE A 117 -18.26 10.17 -15.40
N ARG A 118 -18.36 10.83 -16.56
CA ARG A 118 -18.50 10.15 -17.84
C ARG A 118 -17.13 9.88 -18.44
N VAL A 119 -17.04 8.80 -19.22
CA VAL A 119 -15.86 8.49 -20.01
C VAL A 119 -16.12 8.85 -21.47
N ASN A 120 -15.21 9.62 -22.06
CA ASN A 120 -15.21 9.99 -23.47
C ASN A 120 -14.01 9.31 -24.17
N TRP A 121 -14.22 8.86 -25.40
CA TRP A 121 -13.17 8.34 -26.26
C TRP A 121 -12.88 9.36 -27.36
N LEU A 122 -11.63 9.81 -27.43
CA LEU A 122 -11.15 10.78 -28.41
C LEU A 122 -10.36 10.06 -29.53
N PRO A 123 -10.41 10.57 -30.77
CA PRO A 123 -9.57 10.06 -31.85
C PRO A 123 -8.07 10.24 -31.53
N ALA A 124 -7.22 9.53 -32.28
CA ALA A 124 -5.77 9.68 -32.16
C ALA A 124 -5.39 11.09 -32.62
N GLY A 125 -4.97 11.94 -31.67
CA GLY A 125 -4.66 13.34 -31.94
C GLY A 125 -3.18 13.54 -32.21
N VAL A 126 -2.83 14.11 -33.36
CA VAL A 126 -1.52 14.73 -33.58
C VAL A 126 -1.43 16.01 -32.75
N GLY A 127 -0.52 16.02 -31.77
CA GLY A 127 -0.07 17.22 -31.06
C GLY A 127 -1.00 17.76 -29.95
N HIS A 128 -0.67 17.43 -28.69
CA HIS A 128 -0.50 18.42 -27.62
C HIS A 128 0.22 17.73 -26.45
N GLU A 129 1.47 18.13 -26.20
CA GLU A 129 2.48 17.34 -25.45
C GLU A 129 2.40 17.45 -23.91
N HIS A 130 1.30 17.93 -23.33
CA HIS A 130 1.31 18.31 -21.91
C HIS A 130 1.16 17.14 -20.91
N ASP A 131 0.53 16.02 -21.28
CA ASP A 131 0.25 14.91 -20.35
C ASP A 131 1.01 13.60 -20.67
N ALA A 132 1.66 13.50 -21.84
CA ALA A 132 2.28 12.26 -22.31
C ALA A 132 3.66 11.96 -21.70
N ALA A 133 4.35 12.98 -21.18
CA ALA A 133 5.75 12.86 -20.72
C ALA A 133 5.92 11.99 -19.46
N ALA A 134 4.90 11.91 -18.60
CA ALA A 134 4.98 11.18 -17.32
C ALA A 134 4.90 9.64 -17.50
N ALA A 135 4.16 9.15 -18.49
CA ALA A 135 3.89 7.72 -18.64
C ALA A 135 5.05 6.92 -19.25
N ALA A 136 5.85 7.53 -20.13
CA ALA A 136 6.94 6.85 -20.83
C ALA A 136 8.14 6.50 -19.91
N ALA A 137 8.34 7.22 -18.82
CA ALA A 137 9.48 7.03 -17.92
C ALA A 137 9.40 5.75 -17.06
N ALA A 138 8.20 5.16 -16.89
CA ALA A 138 7.99 4.01 -16.00
C ALA A 138 8.22 2.63 -16.65
N ALA A 139 8.35 2.56 -17.99
CA ALA A 139 8.35 1.31 -18.74
C ALA A 139 9.73 0.83 -19.22
N ALA A 140 10.81 1.56 -18.92
CA ALA A 140 12.16 1.27 -19.43
C ALA A 140 13.10 0.72 -18.34
N GLN A 141 12.93 -0.56 -17.96
CA GLN A 141 14.00 -1.36 -17.37
C GLN A 141 14.61 -2.28 -18.44
N PRO A 142 15.83 -2.00 -18.96
CA PRO A 142 16.59 -2.98 -19.72
C PRO A 142 17.33 -3.94 -18.77
N ALA A 143 17.34 -5.22 -19.15
CA ALA A 143 17.99 -6.28 -18.39
C ALA A 143 19.52 -6.18 -18.37
N VAL A 144 20.11 -6.94 -17.44
CA VAL A 144 21.56 -7.08 -17.23
C VAL A 144 22.29 -7.53 -18.50
N ALA A 145 23.22 -6.71 -19.00
CA ALA A 145 24.19 -7.11 -20.02
C ALA A 145 25.50 -6.30 -19.90
N THR A 146 26.62 -7.02 -19.85
CA THR A 146 27.98 -6.48 -19.65
C THR A 146 28.54 -5.81 -20.91
N PRO A 147 29.16 -4.60 -20.84
CA PRO A 147 29.89 -4.04 -21.97
C PRO A 147 31.40 -4.39 -21.89
N SER A 148 31.87 -5.25 -22.80
CA SER A 148 33.30 -5.32 -23.14
C SER A 148 33.75 -4.02 -23.80
N LYS A 149 34.90 -3.47 -23.39
CA LYS A 149 35.51 -2.32 -24.06
C LYS A 149 36.12 -2.73 -25.40
N GLN A 150 35.72 -2.08 -26.48
CA GLN A 150 36.50 -2.01 -27.72
C GLN A 150 37.19 -0.64 -27.84
N SER A 151 38.36 -0.66 -28.47
CA SER A 151 39.26 0.49 -28.68
C SER A 151 39.02 1.13 -30.05
N LEU A 152 39.41 2.42 -30.19
CA LEU A 152 39.78 3.21 -31.40
C LEU A 152 39.60 4.71 -31.02
N VAL A 153 40.66 5.48 -30.71
CA VAL A 153 41.48 6.34 -31.60
C VAL A 153 40.61 7.36 -32.37
N ASN A 154 40.77 8.69 -32.22
CA ASN A 154 41.94 9.51 -32.60
C ASN A 154 41.91 10.93 -31.94
N GLY A 155 42.99 11.73 -32.06
CA GLY A 155 43.09 13.11 -31.50
C GLY A 155 42.16 14.14 -32.18
N ARG A 156 42.00 15.41 -31.78
CA ARG A 156 42.82 16.44 -31.06
C ARG A 156 41.86 17.58 -30.60
N SER A 157 42.19 18.60 -29.78
CA SER A 157 43.32 18.96 -28.87
C SER A 157 42.99 20.23 -28.04
N ASN A 158 43.83 20.55 -27.05
CA ASN A 158 43.98 21.83 -26.29
C ASN A 158 43.02 22.18 -25.14
N ASP A 159 43.65 22.85 -24.15
CA ASP A 159 43.18 23.68 -23.04
C ASP A 159 42.55 23.05 -21.77
N THR A 160 43.41 22.86 -20.77
CA THR A 160 43.13 22.72 -19.32
C THR A 160 43.28 24.10 -18.65
N PRO A 161 42.54 24.46 -17.56
CA PRO A 161 42.83 23.97 -16.19
C PRO A 161 41.55 23.49 -15.44
N ALA A 162 41.57 22.32 -14.80
CA ALA A 162 41.90 22.09 -13.38
C ALA A 162 40.92 22.72 -12.35
N THR A 163 40.23 21.88 -11.56
CA THR A 163 40.37 21.79 -10.08
C THR A 163 39.44 20.73 -9.44
N ALA A 164 40.05 19.84 -8.64
CA ALA A 164 39.54 19.03 -7.52
C ALA A 164 38.16 18.30 -7.59
N ARG A 165 38.18 16.99 -7.31
CA ARG A 165 37.92 16.42 -5.95
C ARG A 165 38.03 14.89 -5.95
N SER A 166 39.10 14.36 -5.36
CA SER A 166 39.21 12.93 -5.05
C SER A 166 38.72 12.66 -3.63
N PHE A 167 37.52 12.10 -3.50
CA PHE A 167 37.13 11.37 -2.28
C PHE A 167 37.49 9.90 -2.46
N SER A 168 38.16 9.30 -1.47
CA SER A 168 38.29 7.85 -1.35
C SER A 168 38.19 7.44 0.11
N SER A 169 37.47 6.35 0.36
CA SER A 169 36.93 5.99 1.67
C SER A 169 37.94 5.25 2.57
N PRO A 170 37.89 5.41 3.90
CA PRO A 170 38.66 4.58 4.82
C PRO A 170 38.04 3.17 4.97
N ARG A 171 38.87 2.13 4.98
CA ARG A 171 38.52 0.80 5.50
C ARG A 171 39.49 0.43 6.63
N ALA A 172 38.97 -0.24 7.66
CA ALA A 172 39.61 -0.38 8.96
C ALA A 172 40.61 -1.54 9.11
N ASN A 173 41.41 -1.43 10.18
CA ASN A 173 42.20 -2.44 10.89
C ASN A 173 43.43 -3.05 10.19
N ASN A 174 44.62 -2.76 10.70
CA ASN A 174 45.24 -3.64 11.70
C ASN A 174 46.41 -3.00 12.48
N GLU A 175 46.81 -3.70 13.53
CA GLU A 175 47.67 -3.31 14.66
C GLU A 175 49.18 -3.48 14.39
N SER A 176 50.02 -2.49 14.76
CA SER A 176 51.38 -2.62 15.36
C SER A 176 52.26 -1.36 15.20
N THR A 177 52.77 -0.85 16.32
CA THR A 177 53.91 0.09 16.46
C THR A 177 55.26 -0.60 16.12
N PRO A 178 56.46 0.06 15.96
CA PRO A 178 56.99 1.14 16.83
C PRO A 178 57.91 2.25 16.22
N ALA A 179 57.92 3.43 16.89
CA ALA A 179 59.06 4.31 17.26
C ALA A 179 60.11 4.80 16.18
N THR A 180 60.97 5.81 16.36
CA THR A 180 61.38 6.65 17.52
C THR A 180 61.98 8.00 17.06
N GLY A 181 61.94 9.05 17.91
CA GLY A 181 62.84 10.23 17.86
C GLY A 181 62.11 11.58 17.94
N ALA A 182 62.25 12.45 18.96
CA ALA A 182 63.16 12.45 20.11
C ALA A 182 62.53 13.13 21.38
N PRO A 183 63.11 12.98 22.61
CA PRO A 183 62.62 13.51 23.90
C PRO A 183 63.57 14.60 24.49
N PRO A 184 63.58 14.98 25.80
CA PRO A 184 62.58 14.97 26.89
C PRO A 184 62.34 16.43 27.44
N SER A 185 62.20 16.68 28.75
CA SER A 185 60.93 16.69 29.52
C SER A 185 61.15 17.11 31.00
N TYR A 186 60.32 18.00 31.59
CA TYR A 186 60.12 18.11 33.06
C TYR A 186 58.71 18.63 33.44
N SER A 187 58.38 18.59 34.73
CA SER A 187 57.04 18.21 35.21
C SER A 187 56.25 19.29 36.00
N GLN A 188 54.91 19.17 35.93
CA GLN A 188 53.95 19.10 37.08
C GLN A 188 53.53 20.37 37.89
N ASP A 189 52.30 20.27 38.47
CA ASP A 189 51.64 21.10 39.51
C ASP A 189 51.12 22.52 39.13
N ASN A 190 50.11 23.15 39.79
CA ASN A 190 48.92 22.69 40.57
C ASN A 190 47.94 23.89 40.80
N VAL A 191 46.64 23.61 41.04
CA VAL A 191 45.49 24.40 41.57
C VAL A 191 45.66 25.87 42.06
N LYS A 192 44.75 26.79 41.61
CA LYS A 192 43.85 27.69 42.42
C LYS A 192 43.03 28.67 41.53
N ASP A 193 41.69 28.66 41.55
CA ASP A 193 40.69 29.32 42.45
C ASP A 193 40.30 30.76 42.03
N GLU A 194 38.99 31.04 41.92
CA GLU A 194 38.23 32.27 42.29
C GLU A 194 36.73 32.09 41.90
N GLU A 195 35.80 32.79 42.58
CA GLU A 195 34.35 32.45 42.65
C GLU A 195 33.43 33.10 41.58
N ASP A 196 32.25 32.51 41.30
CA ASP A 196 30.92 33.14 41.54
C ASP A 196 29.70 32.18 41.40
N SER A 197 28.72 32.34 42.30
CA SER A 197 27.27 32.07 42.22
C SER A 197 26.66 30.71 41.73
N ARG A 198 26.43 29.84 42.71
CA ARG A 198 25.09 29.41 43.21
C ARG A 198 24.04 28.80 42.26
N SER A 199 23.86 27.47 42.32
CA SER A 199 22.53 26.82 42.48
C SER A 199 22.63 25.29 42.73
N GLU A 200 22.04 24.79 43.82
CA GLU A 200 21.90 23.36 44.09
C GLU A 200 20.55 22.79 43.60
N ARG A 201 20.57 21.69 42.83
CA ARG A 201 19.52 20.65 42.84
C ARG A 201 20.10 19.30 42.35
N PRO A 202 19.54 18.15 42.77
CA PRO A 202 20.30 16.91 42.88
C PRO A 202 20.40 16.13 41.55
N LYS A 203 21.62 15.67 41.24
CA LYS A 203 21.92 14.82 40.08
C LYS A 203 21.33 13.40 40.17
N SER A 204 20.78 13.00 41.33
CA SER A 204 20.28 11.64 41.57
C SER A 204 18.96 11.29 40.87
N ALA A 205 18.07 12.26 40.64
CA ALA A 205 16.75 11.99 40.05
C ALA A 205 16.82 11.60 38.56
N VAL A 206 17.72 12.25 37.80
CA VAL A 206 17.94 11.95 36.37
C VAL A 206 18.56 10.56 36.18
N SER A 207 19.47 10.15 37.08
CA SER A 207 20.09 8.83 37.04
C SER A 207 19.05 7.71 37.23
N GLN A 208 18.17 7.85 38.24
CA GLN A 208 17.09 6.88 38.49
C GLN A 208 16.09 6.80 37.33
N ALA A 209 15.72 7.94 36.73
CA ALA A 209 14.84 7.97 35.56
C ALA A 209 15.46 7.26 34.34
N ALA A 210 16.77 7.45 34.07
CA ALA A 210 17.46 6.79 32.98
C ALA A 210 17.54 5.26 33.15
N THR A 211 17.77 4.78 34.38
CA THR A 211 17.75 3.35 34.69
C THR A 211 16.35 2.75 34.50
N ALA A 212 15.31 3.38 35.04
CA ALA A 212 13.93 2.89 34.94
C ALA A 212 13.41 2.81 33.49
N VAL A 213 13.77 3.78 32.63
CA VAL A 213 13.43 3.74 31.20
C VAL A 213 14.18 2.61 30.49
N SER A 214 15.44 2.38 30.83
CA SER A 214 16.25 1.29 30.24
C SER A 214 15.73 -0.09 30.62
N GLU A 215 15.36 -0.28 31.89
CA GLU A 215 14.77 -1.52 32.41
C GLU A 215 13.40 -1.79 31.78
N THR A 216 12.54 -0.77 31.67
CA THR A 216 11.23 -0.88 30.99
C THR A 216 11.39 -1.25 29.51
N ALA A 217 12.37 -0.68 28.82
CA ALA A 217 12.66 -1.01 27.42
C ALA A 217 13.17 -2.45 27.24
N GLN A 218 13.99 -2.95 28.16
CA GLN A 218 14.47 -4.34 28.17
C GLN A 218 13.32 -5.33 28.43
N VAL A 219 12.48 -5.09 29.44
CA VAL A 219 11.29 -5.92 29.73
C VAL A 219 10.35 -5.97 28.51
N THR A 220 10.10 -4.82 27.87
CA THR A 220 9.27 -4.76 26.66
C THR A 220 9.88 -5.55 25.49
N TYR A 221 11.20 -5.50 25.33
CA TYR A 221 11.92 -6.23 24.28
C TYR A 221 11.89 -7.76 24.50
N ASP A 222 12.03 -8.23 25.73
CA ASP A 222 11.96 -9.65 26.04
C ASP A 222 10.51 -10.18 25.96
N GLU A 223 9.50 -9.40 26.34
CA GLU A 223 8.09 -9.75 26.10
C GLU A 223 7.77 -9.85 24.59
N LEU A 224 8.34 -8.95 23.77
CA LEU A 224 8.25 -9.00 22.30
C LEU A 224 8.89 -10.28 21.72
N LYS A 225 10.07 -10.70 22.20
CA LYS A 225 10.70 -11.96 21.78
C LYS A 225 9.84 -13.17 22.12
N VAL A 226 9.28 -13.22 23.33
CA VAL A 226 8.42 -14.34 23.77
C VAL A 226 7.17 -14.44 22.90
N LYS A 227 6.52 -13.31 22.60
CA LYS A 227 5.37 -13.26 21.68
C LYS A 227 5.73 -13.69 20.25
N LEU A 228 6.91 -13.32 19.76
CA LEU A 228 7.40 -13.72 18.43
C LEU A 228 7.61 -15.25 18.38
N ALA A 229 8.32 -15.82 19.35
CA ALA A 229 8.54 -17.26 19.44
C ALA A 229 7.22 -18.05 19.58
N GLN A 230 6.25 -17.52 20.34
CA GLN A 230 4.91 -18.11 20.46
C GLN A 230 4.15 -18.10 19.12
N ALA A 231 4.21 -16.99 18.37
CA ALA A 231 3.59 -16.88 17.06
C ALA A 231 4.23 -17.83 16.04
N GLU A 232 5.56 -17.95 16.02
CA GLU A 232 6.28 -18.90 15.16
C GLU A 232 5.92 -20.36 15.48
N ALA A 233 5.85 -20.73 16.76
CA ALA A 233 5.39 -22.06 17.18
C ALA A 233 3.94 -22.33 16.76
N GLN A 234 3.06 -21.34 16.83
CA GLN A 234 1.67 -21.46 16.38
C GLN A 234 1.59 -21.64 14.85
N ILE A 235 2.37 -20.89 14.07
CA ILE A 235 2.49 -21.03 12.60
C ILE A 235 3.01 -22.43 12.24
N ALA A 236 4.02 -22.95 12.93
CA ALA A 236 4.53 -24.30 12.73
C ALA A 236 3.44 -25.37 12.99
N SER A 237 2.69 -25.25 14.10
CA SER A 237 1.62 -26.18 14.45
C SER A 237 0.49 -26.23 13.41
N LEU A 238 0.13 -25.07 12.83
CA LEU A 238 -0.88 -24.95 11.78
C LEU A 238 -0.37 -25.51 10.44
N ARG A 239 0.92 -25.32 10.13
CA ARG A 239 1.57 -25.88 8.94
C ARG A 239 1.58 -27.41 8.96
N ASP A 240 1.98 -28.02 10.08
CA ASP A 240 1.99 -29.48 10.24
C ASP A 240 0.59 -30.09 10.24
N SER A 241 -0.38 -29.40 10.86
CA SER A 241 -1.79 -29.80 10.82
C SER A 241 -2.36 -29.76 9.40
N GLY A 242 -2.02 -28.73 8.62
CA GLY A 242 -2.41 -28.60 7.21
C GLY A 242 -1.71 -29.57 6.25
N LEU A 243 -0.54 -30.09 6.62
CA LEU A 243 0.18 -31.14 5.89
C LEU A 243 -0.40 -32.54 6.17
N ARG A 244 -0.73 -32.84 7.44
CA ARG A 244 -1.32 -34.13 7.84
C ARG A 244 -2.66 -34.41 7.15
N GLN A 245 -3.50 -33.40 6.93
CA GLN A 245 -4.76 -33.55 6.19
C GLN A 245 -4.58 -33.87 4.69
N ARG A 246 -3.37 -33.70 4.12
CA ARG A 246 -3.11 -33.90 2.69
C ARG A 246 -2.50 -35.27 2.35
N ASN A 247 -2.07 -36.05 3.35
CA ASN A 247 -1.27 -37.27 3.14
C ASN A 247 -2.02 -38.60 3.38
N VAL A 248 -3.37 -38.61 3.34
CA VAL A 248 -4.17 -39.84 3.53
C VAL A 248 -5.02 -40.16 2.29
N LYS A 249 -4.36 -40.30 1.12
CA LYS A 249 -4.99 -40.90 -0.08
C LYS A 249 -3.97 -41.40 -1.14
N ALA A 250 -3.19 -42.43 -0.82
CA ALA A 250 -2.31 -43.09 -1.82
C ALA A 250 -2.05 -44.58 -1.53
N ALA A 251 -2.91 -45.47 -2.03
CA ALA A 251 -2.62 -46.88 -2.35
C ALA A 251 -3.75 -47.47 -3.24
N PRO A 252 -3.49 -48.38 -4.19
CA PRO A 252 -4.47 -48.86 -5.17
C PRO A 252 -5.11 -50.21 -4.82
N GLY A 253 -6.29 -50.49 -5.39
CA GLY A 253 -6.94 -51.80 -5.32
C GLY A 253 -8.18 -51.86 -6.22
N ALA A 254 -8.36 -52.95 -6.97
CA ALA A 254 -9.42 -53.10 -7.99
C ALA A 254 -10.61 -53.97 -7.51
N ASP A 255 -11.81 -53.54 -7.92
CA ASP A 255 -13.06 -54.27 -8.15
C ASP A 255 -13.57 -55.38 -7.18
N ARG A 256 -14.65 -55.04 -6.44
CA ARG A 256 -15.98 -55.68 -6.65
C ARG A 256 -17.16 -54.90 -5.99
N LYS A 257 -18.29 -54.90 -6.71
CA LYS A 257 -19.62 -54.27 -6.44
C LYS A 257 -20.44 -54.99 -5.32
N PRO A 258 -21.65 -54.50 -4.93
CA PRO A 258 -22.11 -53.11 -4.77
C PRO A 258 -22.96 -52.89 -3.47
N ASN A 259 -23.06 -51.65 -2.95
CA ASN A 259 -24.26 -51.18 -2.23
C ASN A 259 -24.19 -49.67 -1.89
N GLY A 260 -25.32 -48.98 -1.97
CA GLY A 260 -25.51 -47.58 -1.51
C GLY A 260 -25.18 -46.49 -2.55
N PRO A 261 -26.10 -45.54 -2.83
CA PRO A 261 -25.81 -44.39 -3.66
C PRO A 261 -25.26 -43.23 -2.81
N THR A 262 -23.95 -42.98 -2.90
CA THR A 262 -23.35 -41.75 -2.34
C THR A 262 -22.73 -40.92 -3.46
N THR A 263 -23.39 -39.80 -3.76
CA THR A 263 -23.02 -38.83 -4.78
C THR A 263 -21.71 -38.10 -4.47
N GLN A 264 -21.03 -37.65 -5.53
CA GLN A 264 -19.90 -36.72 -5.41
C GLN A 264 -20.40 -35.37 -4.87
N ALA A 265 -19.97 -35.00 -3.66
CA ALA A 265 -20.25 -33.68 -3.10
C ALA A 265 -19.34 -32.62 -3.72
N VAL A 266 -19.81 -32.00 -4.81
CA VAL A 266 -19.47 -30.60 -5.09
C VAL A 266 -19.85 -29.78 -3.85
N LYS A 267 -19.01 -28.86 -3.39
CA LYS A 267 -19.38 -27.87 -2.36
C LYS A 267 -20.36 -26.86 -2.96
N GLN A 268 -21.59 -27.30 -3.14
CA GLN A 268 -22.76 -26.44 -3.33
C GLN A 268 -23.04 -25.79 -1.97
N ALA A 269 -23.31 -24.48 -1.95
CA ALA A 269 -23.67 -23.81 -0.71
C ALA A 269 -24.96 -24.41 -0.16
N ASP A 270 -24.97 -24.83 1.11
CA ASP A 270 -26.14 -25.40 1.76
C ASP A 270 -27.29 -24.38 1.72
N GLY A 271 -28.32 -24.68 0.94
CA GLY A 271 -29.51 -23.85 0.86
C GLY A 271 -30.35 -24.00 2.12
N VAL A 272 -31.07 -22.93 2.49
CA VAL A 272 -31.99 -22.98 3.64
C VAL A 272 -33.01 -24.12 3.43
N PRO A 273 -33.11 -25.11 4.35
CA PRO A 273 -34.03 -26.22 4.20
C PRO A 273 -35.48 -25.76 3.99
N VAL A 274 -36.19 -26.43 3.07
CA VAL A 274 -37.59 -26.10 2.69
C VAL A 274 -38.52 -26.06 3.91
N GLN A 275 -38.28 -26.91 4.91
CA GLN A 275 -39.01 -26.90 6.19
C GLN A 275 -38.86 -25.56 6.94
N ILE A 276 -37.65 -24.97 6.97
CA ILE A 276 -37.41 -23.67 7.61
C ILE A 276 -38.15 -22.58 6.84
N VAL A 277 -38.12 -22.60 5.51
CA VAL A 277 -38.87 -21.64 4.67
C VAL A 277 -40.38 -21.75 4.91
N ALA A 278 -40.92 -22.97 4.99
CA ALA A 278 -42.34 -23.21 5.29
C ALA A 278 -42.74 -22.69 6.69
N ILE A 279 -41.93 -22.96 7.72
CA ILE A 279 -42.15 -22.45 9.09
C ILE A 279 -42.10 -20.91 9.12
N LEU A 280 -41.14 -20.30 8.42
CA LEU A 280 -40.96 -18.85 8.37
C LEU A 280 -42.15 -18.17 7.65
N CYS A 281 -42.66 -18.77 6.57
CA CYS A 281 -43.90 -18.31 5.91
C CYS A 281 -45.15 -18.47 6.78
N LEU A 282 -45.27 -19.56 7.56
CA LEU A 282 -46.41 -19.76 8.45
C LEU A 282 -46.37 -18.74 9.61
N LEU A 283 -45.19 -18.49 10.18
CA LEU A 283 -44.97 -17.46 11.18
C LEU A 283 -45.28 -16.04 10.66
N SER A 284 -44.82 -15.69 9.46
CA SER A 284 -45.12 -14.37 8.89
C SER A 284 -46.61 -14.19 8.59
N PHE A 285 -47.30 -15.25 8.16
CA PHE A 285 -48.75 -15.21 7.93
C PHE A 285 -49.56 -15.11 9.24
N LEU A 286 -49.15 -15.82 10.29
CA LEU A 286 -49.75 -15.70 11.62
C LEU A 286 -49.52 -14.31 12.23
N LEU A 287 -48.30 -13.77 12.12
CA LEU A 287 -48.01 -12.41 12.57
C LEU A 287 -48.85 -11.38 11.79
N ALA A 288 -48.98 -11.52 10.47
CA ALA A 288 -49.88 -10.66 9.69
C ALA A 288 -51.32 -10.74 10.20
N TYR A 289 -51.86 -11.94 10.43
CA TYR A 289 -53.22 -12.17 10.93
C TYR A 289 -53.48 -11.68 12.37
N PHE A 290 -52.45 -11.59 13.22
CA PHE A 290 -52.59 -11.06 14.58
C PHE A 290 -52.40 -9.55 14.69
N PHE A 291 -51.77 -8.91 13.70
CA PHE A 291 -51.47 -7.47 13.69
C PHE A 291 -52.27 -6.66 12.64
N PHE A 292 -53.06 -7.30 11.78
CA PHE A 292 -54.00 -6.71 10.80
C PHE A 292 -55.34 -7.43 10.80
#